data_AF-A0A0P5ALW6-F1
#
_entry.id   AF-A0A0P5ALW6-F1
#
_cell.length_a   1.000
_cell.length_b   1.000
_cell.length_c   1.000
_cell.angle_alpha   90.00
_cell.angle_beta   90.00
_cell.angle_gamma   90.00
#
_symmetry.space_group_name_H-M   'P 1'
#
loop_
_entity.id
_entity.type
_entity.pdbx_description
1 polymer ?
#
loop_
_entity_poly.entity_id
_entity_poly.type
_entity_poly.pdbx_seq_one_letter_code
_entity_poly.pdbx_strand_id
1 'polypeptide(L)'
;MSTLSGLAGRGTTESRERPTRSLSLVLPANNQGKPITEDVAVALRQLVLGQCPAVVRSEFFTQGPGLVFREHGHPLAYGLTITNPSTTPMLRALVMTIQAQILRTLLFDSAVLKLPKTCNPLMPTTVTIQQEALACAIANIIWKAGNGQSAILCLPQANVVHVVGSPQFNEDGLTEKLQLCPMSRIEDLHQTVRRNVHVFQEDPGPALMLILYSAILTRGIEQVTEDLGKPTGGDGILTPVKCLLNINGSISFSPIRYTYNIEGDMNKRNPFNALIVIF
;
A
#
# COMPACT_ATOMS: atom_id res chain seq x y z
N MET A 1 -60.42 -36.93 5.28
CA MET A 1 -59.65 -36.58 6.49
C MET A 1 -58.17 -36.69 6.17
N SER A 2 -57.46 -35.58 6.30
CA SER A 2 -56.00 -35.48 6.51
C SER A 2 -55.05 -35.78 5.34
N THR A 3 -54.77 -34.74 4.55
CA THR A 3 -53.49 -34.50 3.85
C THR A 3 -52.50 -33.75 4.77
N LEU A 4 -51.20 -33.79 4.41
CA LEU A 4 -50.02 -33.07 4.98
C LEU A 4 -49.31 -33.89 6.09
N SER A 5 -47.99 -34.11 6.09
CA SER A 5 -46.90 -33.16 5.82
C SER A 5 -45.58 -33.92 5.59
N GLY A 6 -44.86 -33.63 4.51
CA GLY A 6 -43.48 -34.09 4.29
C GLY A 6 -42.62 -32.88 3.91
N LEU A 7 -41.77 -32.46 4.85
CA LEU A 7 -40.97 -31.24 4.80
C LEU A 7 -40.06 -31.16 3.57
N ALA A 8 -40.13 -30.01 2.89
CA ALA A 8 -39.13 -29.55 1.94
C ALA A 8 -37.84 -29.14 2.69
N GLY A 9 -36.75 -29.86 2.47
CA GLY A 9 -35.41 -29.47 2.90
C GLY A 9 -34.91 -28.29 2.07
N ARG A 10 -35.05 -27.07 2.61
CA ARG A 10 -34.43 -25.86 2.07
C ARG A 10 -33.00 -25.80 2.61
N GLY A 11 -32.02 -26.18 1.79
CA GLY A 11 -30.60 -25.96 2.08
C GLY A 11 -30.29 -24.47 2.00
N THR A 12 -30.29 -23.79 3.14
CA THR A 12 -29.70 -22.46 3.28
C THR A 12 -28.19 -22.64 3.35
N THR A 13 -27.51 -22.25 2.28
CA THR A 13 -26.06 -22.03 2.27
C THR A 13 -25.74 -20.90 3.24
N GLU A 14 -25.38 -21.26 4.45
CA GLU A 14 -24.92 -20.36 5.49
C GLU A 14 -23.53 -19.88 5.08
N SER A 15 -23.49 -18.67 4.50
CA SER A 15 -22.28 -17.91 4.22
C SER A 15 -21.53 -17.72 5.54
N ARG A 16 -20.51 -18.54 5.77
CA ARG A 16 -19.60 -18.43 6.89
C ARG A 16 -18.81 -17.13 6.75
N GLU A 17 -19.38 -16.04 7.24
CA GLU A 17 -18.65 -14.80 7.52
C GLU A 17 -17.47 -15.18 8.42
N ARG A 18 -16.25 -15.01 7.90
CA ARG A 18 -15.06 -15.08 8.74
C ARG A 18 -15.14 -13.87 9.67
N PRO A 19 -15.11 -14.05 11.00
CA PRO A 19 -15.00 -12.90 11.87
C PRO A 19 -13.66 -12.22 11.58
N THR A 20 -13.72 -11.01 11.03
CA THR A 20 -12.59 -10.11 10.85
C THR A 20 -12.03 -9.87 12.24
N ARG A 21 -10.97 -10.58 12.61
CA ARG A 21 -10.25 -10.33 13.86
C ARG A 21 -9.67 -8.93 13.71
N SER A 22 -10.35 -7.94 14.27
CA SER A 22 -9.83 -6.57 14.38
C SER A 22 -8.65 -6.61 15.33
N LEU A 23 -7.48 -6.98 14.82
CA LEU A 23 -6.23 -6.83 15.54
C LEU A 23 -6.07 -5.33 15.79
N SER A 24 -6.06 -4.95 17.06
CA SER A 24 -5.95 -3.55 17.48
C SER A 24 -4.60 -3.00 17.02
N LEU A 25 -4.61 -1.89 16.30
CA LEU A 25 -3.40 -1.15 15.96
C LEU A 25 -2.62 -0.78 17.23
N VAL A 26 -1.29 -0.85 17.15
CA VAL A 26 -0.39 -0.40 18.21
C VAL A 26 0.24 0.91 17.79
N LEU A 27 -0.24 2.01 18.35
CA LEU A 27 0.29 3.34 18.11
C LEU A 27 1.62 3.57 18.86
N PRO A 28 2.50 4.45 18.37
CA PRO A 28 3.73 4.78 19.08
C PRO A 28 3.43 5.47 20.42
N ALA A 29 4.10 5.02 21.49
CA ALA A 29 3.84 5.49 22.85
C ALA A 29 4.19 6.97 23.08
N ASN A 30 5.19 7.50 22.36
CA ASN A 30 5.64 8.89 22.52
C ASN A 30 4.94 9.89 21.58
N ASN A 31 4.41 9.42 20.46
CA ASN A 31 3.76 10.27 19.45
C ASN A 31 2.37 9.68 19.15
N GLN A 32 1.38 10.05 19.96
CA GLN A 32 -0.03 9.74 19.65
C GLN A 32 -0.32 10.29 18.26
N GLY A 33 -0.55 9.40 17.30
CA GLY A 33 -0.69 9.81 15.91
C GLY A 33 -1.83 10.81 15.75
N LYS A 34 -1.66 11.80 14.86
CA LYS A 34 -2.65 12.84 14.62
C LYS A 34 -3.71 12.32 13.64
N PRO A 35 -5.00 12.59 13.86
CA PRO A 35 -6.01 12.30 12.85
C PRO A 35 -5.69 13.09 11.57
N ILE A 36 -5.93 12.47 10.42
CA ILE A 36 -5.83 13.17 9.13
C ILE A 36 -6.87 14.28 9.05
N THR A 37 -6.50 15.42 8.46
CA THR A 37 -7.43 16.54 8.19
C THR A 37 -7.96 16.45 6.76
N GLU A 38 -9.10 17.09 6.50
CA GLU A 38 -9.69 17.14 5.16
C GLU A 38 -8.71 17.72 4.13
N ASP A 39 -8.02 18.82 4.46
CA ASP A 39 -7.04 19.46 3.57
C ASP A 39 -5.94 18.48 3.12
N VAL A 40 -5.40 17.71 4.07
CA VAL A 40 -4.35 16.72 3.79
C VAL A 40 -4.90 15.55 2.97
N ALA A 41 -6.12 15.09 3.30
CA ALA A 41 -6.78 14.01 2.57
C ALA A 41 -7.08 14.41 1.10
N VAL A 42 -7.59 15.62 0.89
CA VAL A 42 -7.83 16.18 -0.45
C VAL A 42 -6.52 16.31 -1.23
N ALA A 43 -5.49 16.88 -0.63
CA ALA A 43 -4.20 17.09 -1.28
C ALA A 43 -3.51 15.75 -1.64
N LEU A 44 -3.58 14.74 -0.76
CA LEU A 44 -3.08 13.39 -1.06
C LEU A 44 -3.78 12.78 -2.27
N ARG A 45 -5.11 12.89 -2.33
CA ARG A 45 -5.87 12.31 -3.45
C ARG A 45 -5.70 13.09 -4.75
N GLN A 46 -5.56 14.41 -4.68
CA GLN A 46 -5.19 15.21 -5.84
C GLN A 46 -3.82 14.80 -6.38
N LEU A 47 -2.83 14.59 -5.52
CA LEU A 47 -1.50 14.18 -5.95
C LEU A 47 -1.47 12.74 -6.50
N VAL A 48 -2.17 11.82 -5.84
CA VAL A 48 -2.17 10.40 -6.21
C VAL A 48 -3.06 10.14 -7.42
N LEU A 49 -4.27 10.71 -7.47
CA LEU A 49 -5.31 10.38 -8.47
C LEU A 49 -5.53 11.50 -9.50
N GLY A 50 -4.97 12.70 -9.27
CA GLY A 50 -5.19 13.88 -10.12
C GLY A 50 -6.49 14.62 -9.86
N GLN A 51 -7.34 14.10 -8.97
CA GLN A 51 -8.67 14.65 -8.69
C GLN A 51 -9.11 14.32 -7.26
N CYS A 52 -9.91 15.22 -6.68
CA CYS A 52 -10.64 15.01 -5.43
C CYS A 52 -11.86 15.97 -5.42
N PRO A 53 -13.11 15.49 -5.25
CA PRO A 53 -13.49 14.08 -5.07
C PRO A 53 -13.17 13.22 -6.30
N ALA A 54 -12.86 11.95 -6.08
CA ALA A 54 -12.42 11.04 -7.13
C ALA A 54 -13.47 9.96 -7.39
N VAL A 55 -13.78 9.72 -8.67
CA VAL A 55 -14.68 8.63 -9.10
C VAL A 55 -13.90 7.31 -9.18
N VAL A 56 -13.34 6.90 -8.04
CA VAL A 56 -12.57 5.66 -7.88
C VAL A 56 -13.31 4.79 -6.87
N ARG A 57 -13.44 3.49 -7.17
CA ARG A 57 -14.13 2.57 -6.26
C ARG A 57 -13.31 2.39 -4.98
N SER A 58 -13.97 2.28 -3.83
CA SER A 58 -13.33 2.13 -2.51
C SER A 58 -12.42 0.90 -2.42
N GLU A 59 -12.70 -0.14 -3.21
CA GLU A 59 -11.90 -1.36 -3.32
C GLU A 59 -10.48 -1.07 -3.83
N PHE A 60 -10.28 0.01 -4.59
CA PHE A 60 -8.93 0.40 -5.01
C PHE A 60 -8.02 0.72 -3.81
N PHE A 61 -8.59 1.30 -2.76
CA PHE A 61 -7.86 1.71 -1.56
C PHE A 61 -7.77 0.58 -0.54
N THR A 62 -8.83 -0.22 -0.44
CA THR A 62 -9.00 -1.21 0.64
C THR A 62 -8.75 -2.64 0.21
N GLN A 63 -8.77 -2.96 -1.10
CA GLN A 63 -8.65 -4.31 -1.64
C GLN A 63 -7.44 -4.46 -2.59
N GLY A 64 -6.32 -3.81 -2.25
CA GLY A 64 -5.05 -3.97 -2.94
C GLY A 64 -4.34 -5.29 -2.59
N PRO A 65 -3.24 -5.65 -3.27
CA PRO A 65 -2.42 -6.79 -2.88
C PRO A 65 -1.73 -6.55 -1.54
N GLY A 66 -1.82 -7.54 -0.65
CA GLY A 66 -1.01 -7.60 0.57
C GLY A 66 0.45 -7.96 0.29
N LEU A 67 1.34 -7.63 1.23
CA LEU A 67 2.76 -8.00 1.18
C LEU A 67 2.96 -9.40 1.79
N VAL A 68 2.37 -10.40 1.12
CA VAL A 68 2.39 -11.80 1.54
C VAL A 68 3.62 -12.50 0.97
N PHE A 69 4.36 -13.21 1.83
CA PHE A 69 5.52 -13.99 1.41
C PHE A 69 5.14 -15.39 0.93
N ARG A 70 6.03 -15.98 0.14
CA ARG A 70 6.05 -17.44 -0.06
C ARG A 70 6.34 -18.18 1.25
N GLU A 71 6.05 -19.48 1.25
CA GLU A 71 6.32 -20.36 2.38
C GLU A 71 7.79 -20.27 2.84
N HIS A 72 7.99 -20.11 4.14
CA HIS A 72 9.31 -19.97 4.74
C HIS A 72 10.10 -21.30 4.65
N GLY A 73 11.43 -21.22 4.66
CA GLY A 73 12.29 -22.41 4.57
C GLY A 73 12.37 -23.05 3.18
N HIS A 74 11.64 -22.54 2.19
CA HIS A 74 11.76 -22.94 0.78
C HIS A 74 12.62 -21.97 -0.05
N PRO A 75 13.15 -22.40 -1.21
CA PRO A 75 13.80 -21.49 -2.14
C PRO A 75 12.89 -20.32 -2.52
N LEU A 76 13.44 -19.10 -2.57
CA LEU A 76 12.70 -17.86 -2.87
C LEU A 76 11.64 -17.49 -1.81
N ALA A 77 11.76 -17.98 -0.57
CA ALA A 77 10.87 -17.59 0.54
C ALA A 77 10.87 -16.07 0.83
N TYR A 78 11.86 -15.32 0.36
CA TYR A 78 11.87 -13.85 0.43
C TYR A 78 10.95 -13.18 -0.60
N GLY A 79 10.41 -13.93 -1.55
CA GLY A 79 9.57 -13.41 -2.62
C GLY A 79 8.15 -13.12 -2.15
N LEU A 80 7.65 -11.93 -2.50
CA LEU A 80 6.27 -11.54 -2.32
C LEU A 80 5.38 -12.17 -3.40
N THR A 81 4.19 -12.64 -3.01
CA THR A 81 3.17 -13.15 -3.92
C THR A 81 2.25 -12.03 -4.34
N ILE A 82 2.15 -11.78 -5.66
CA ILE A 82 1.16 -10.85 -6.22
C ILE A 82 -0.06 -11.67 -6.63
N THR A 83 -1.04 -11.75 -5.75
CA THR A 83 -2.28 -12.53 -5.92
C THR A 83 -3.34 -11.79 -6.74
N ASN A 84 -3.33 -10.45 -6.72
CA ASN A 84 -4.36 -9.64 -7.37
C ASN A 84 -3.97 -9.24 -8.82
N PRO A 85 -4.61 -9.80 -9.87
CA PRO A 85 -4.30 -9.49 -11.27
C PRO A 85 -4.71 -8.06 -11.68
N SER A 86 -5.58 -7.42 -10.89
CA SER A 86 -6.06 -6.05 -11.08
C SER A 86 -5.08 -4.97 -10.61
N THR A 87 -3.92 -5.36 -10.09
CA THR A 87 -2.90 -4.42 -9.59
C THR A 87 -2.43 -3.49 -10.72
N THR A 88 -2.60 -2.18 -10.54
CA THR A 88 -2.19 -1.17 -11.53
C THR A 88 -0.66 -1.19 -11.72
N PRO A 89 -0.14 -0.73 -12.87
CA PRO A 89 1.32 -0.72 -13.12
C PRO A 89 2.13 -0.02 -12.02
N MET A 90 1.61 1.07 -11.44
CA MET A 90 2.25 1.79 -10.35
C MET A 90 2.32 0.97 -9.06
N LEU A 91 1.21 0.35 -8.66
CA LEU A 91 1.19 -0.54 -7.50
C LEU A 91 2.14 -1.73 -7.68
N ARG A 92 2.25 -2.24 -8.90
CA ARG A 92 3.20 -3.31 -9.24
C ARG A 92 4.64 -2.84 -9.10
N ALA A 93 4.95 -1.61 -9.55
CA ALA A 93 6.26 -1.00 -9.36
C ALA A 93 6.57 -0.82 -7.86
N LEU A 94 5.58 -0.41 -7.05
CA LEU A 94 5.74 -0.29 -5.60
C LEU A 94 6.07 -1.63 -4.93
N VAL A 95 5.36 -2.71 -5.29
CA VAL A 95 5.68 -4.07 -4.81
C VAL A 95 7.12 -4.45 -5.18
N MET A 96 7.56 -4.16 -6.41
CA MET A 96 8.93 -4.47 -6.84
C MET A 96 9.97 -3.65 -6.08
N THR A 97 9.69 -2.38 -5.78
CA THR A 97 10.57 -1.55 -4.93
C THR A 97 10.68 -2.12 -3.52
N ILE A 98 9.56 -2.55 -2.93
CA ILE A 98 9.54 -3.21 -1.62
C ILE A 98 10.32 -4.53 -1.68
N GLN A 99 10.11 -5.35 -2.72
CA GLN A 99 10.83 -6.59 -2.94
C GLN A 99 12.35 -6.38 -3.01
N ALA A 100 12.79 -5.33 -3.71
CA ALA A 100 14.20 -4.97 -3.81
C ALA A 100 14.78 -4.52 -2.46
N GLN A 101 14.02 -3.75 -1.66
CA GLN A 101 14.46 -3.37 -0.31
C GLN A 101 14.51 -4.58 0.63
N ILE A 102 13.56 -5.52 0.56
CA ILE A 102 13.61 -6.78 1.33
C ILE A 102 14.89 -7.54 1.01
N LEU A 103 15.22 -7.69 -0.28
CA LEU A 103 16.45 -8.36 -0.72
C LEU A 103 17.69 -7.64 -0.20
N ARG A 104 17.73 -6.31 -0.30
CA ARG A 104 18.82 -5.50 0.26
C ARG A 104 18.98 -5.77 1.76
N THR A 105 17.89 -5.74 2.52
CA THR A 105 17.94 -5.96 3.98
C THR A 105 18.41 -7.37 4.33
N LEU A 106 17.91 -8.39 3.63
CA LEU A 106 18.35 -9.77 3.84
C LEU A 106 19.85 -9.95 3.54
N LEU A 107 20.34 -9.35 2.46
CA LEU A 107 21.72 -9.50 1.99
C LEU A 107 22.73 -8.68 2.78
N PHE A 108 22.37 -7.47 3.21
CA PHE A 108 23.32 -6.49 3.74
C PHE A 108 23.07 -6.10 5.21
N ASP A 109 21.84 -6.27 5.72
CA ASP A 109 21.46 -5.84 7.08
C ASP A 109 21.31 -7.03 8.04
N SER A 110 22.16 -8.04 7.90
CA SER A 110 22.14 -9.28 8.71
C SER A 110 22.19 -9.04 10.23
N ALA A 111 22.83 -7.96 10.67
CA ALA A 111 22.89 -7.54 12.07
C ALA A 111 21.52 -7.07 12.62
N VAL A 112 20.73 -6.39 11.80
CA VAL A 112 19.38 -5.92 12.16
C VAL A 112 18.44 -7.13 12.32
N LEU A 113 18.58 -8.10 11.41
CA LEU A 113 17.77 -9.32 11.41
C LEU A 113 18.19 -10.36 12.46
N LYS A 114 19.31 -10.13 13.17
CA LYS A 114 19.91 -11.07 14.14
C LYS A 114 20.09 -12.48 13.56
N LEU A 115 20.40 -12.56 12.26
CA LEU A 115 20.57 -13.83 11.56
C LEU A 115 21.86 -14.52 12.00
N PRO A 116 21.84 -15.85 12.28
CA PRO A 116 23.07 -16.62 12.45
C PRO A 116 23.95 -16.53 11.20
N LYS A 117 25.27 -16.42 11.38
CA LYS A 117 26.23 -16.30 10.26
C LYS A 117 26.20 -17.46 9.25
N THR A 118 25.59 -18.59 9.63
CA THR A 118 25.45 -19.81 8.82
C THR A 118 24.15 -19.88 8.03
N CYS A 119 23.20 -18.98 8.27
CA CYS A 119 21.95 -18.94 7.52
C CYS A 119 22.16 -18.36 6.12
N ASN A 120 21.54 -18.98 5.11
CA ASN A 120 21.44 -18.39 3.79
C ASN A 120 20.46 -17.19 3.88
N PRO A 121 20.91 -15.94 3.65
CA PRO A 121 20.06 -14.76 3.75
C PRO A 121 18.89 -14.78 2.75
N LEU A 122 19.05 -15.49 1.63
CA LEU A 122 18.03 -15.66 0.59
C LEU A 122 17.10 -16.85 0.85
N MET A 123 17.16 -17.44 2.05
CA MET A 123 16.24 -18.48 2.47
C MET A 123 15.80 -18.19 3.90
N PRO A 124 14.93 -17.18 4.11
CA PRO A 124 14.39 -16.89 5.43
C PRO A 124 13.70 -18.15 5.97
N THR A 125 14.28 -18.71 7.03
CA THR A 125 13.90 -20.02 7.58
C THR A 125 12.64 -19.95 8.43
N THR A 126 12.28 -18.75 8.90
CA THR A 126 11.12 -18.51 9.76
C THR A 126 10.28 -17.33 9.26
N VAL A 127 8.99 -17.35 9.63
CA VAL A 127 8.07 -16.22 9.45
C VAL A 127 8.60 -14.95 10.12
N THR A 128 9.26 -15.09 11.27
CA THR A 128 9.80 -13.94 12.02
C THR A 128 10.88 -13.20 11.24
N ILE A 129 11.75 -13.91 10.50
CA ILE A 129 12.77 -13.28 9.64
C ILE A 129 12.09 -12.56 8.47
N GLN A 130 11.08 -13.18 7.85
CA GLN A 130 10.32 -12.55 6.76
C GLN A 130 9.63 -11.26 7.23
N GLN A 131 8.93 -11.30 8.36
CA GLN A 131 8.25 -10.14 8.93
C GLN A 131 9.22 -9.04 9.34
N GLU A 132 10.39 -9.39 9.87
CA GLU A 132 11.42 -8.40 10.21
C GLU A 132 12.02 -7.75 8.97
N ALA A 133 12.34 -8.54 7.94
CA ALA A 133 12.84 -8.02 6.68
C ALA A 133 11.82 -7.09 6.01
N LEU A 134 10.53 -7.43 6.09
CA LEU A 134 9.44 -6.57 5.62
C LEU A 134 9.36 -5.27 6.41
N ALA A 135 9.37 -5.34 7.75
CA ALA A 135 9.29 -4.17 8.60
C ALA A 135 10.46 -3.21 8.37
N CYS A 136 11.67 -3.75 8.24
CA CYS A 136 12.86 -2.98 7.93
C CYS A 136 12.81 -2.37 6.53
N ALA A 137 12.35 -3.12 5.52
CA ALA A 137 12.18 -2.61 4.16
C ALA A 137 11.20 -1.44 4.09
N ILE A 138 10.03 -1.56 4.71
CA ILE A 138 9.02 -0.48 4.78
C ILE A 138 9.57 0.73 5.53
N ALA A 139 10.21 0.52 6.68
CA ALA A 139 10.80 1.60 7.46
C ALA A 139 11.87 2.35 6.66
N ASN A 140 12.77 1.63 6.00
CA ASN A 140 13.82 2.22 5.16
C ASN A 140 13.26 3.03 3.99
N ILE A 141 12.19 2.54 3.35
CA ILE A 141 11.50 3.24 2.27
C ILE A 141 10.99 4.60 2.76
N ILE A 142 10.20 4.59 3.83
CA ILE A 142 9.56 5.81 4.34
C ILE A 142 10.64 6.77 4.88
N TRP A 143 11.65 6.23 5.57
CA TRP A 143 12.76 7.03 6.10
C TRP A 143 13.57 7.72 5.01
N LYS A 144 13.80 7.04 3.87
CA LYS A 144 14.48 7.63 2.71
C LYS A 144 13.69 8.76 2.08
N ALA A 145 12.36 8.63 1.99
CA ALA A 145 11.51 9.72 1.48
C ALA A 145 11.70 11.02 2.29
N GLY A 146 12.06 10.91 3.57
CA GLY A 146 12.34 12.04 4.46
C GLY A 146 13.81 12.45 4.52
N ASN A 147 14.61 12.07 3.51
CA ASN A 147 16.06 12.31 3.44
C ASN A 147 16.81 11.82 4.70
N GLY A 148 16.29 10.78 5.35
CA GLY A 148 16.86 10.20 6.56
C GLY A 148 16.74 11.05 7.83
N GLN A 149 15.86 12.06 7.85
CA GLN A 149 15.69 12.97 8.99
C GLN A 149 14.41 12.70 9.78
N SER A 150 13.30 12.41 9.10
CA SER A 150 12.01 12.18 9.73
C SER A 150 11.12 11.29 8.87
N ALA A 151 10.05 10.77 9.46
CA ALA A 151 9.06 9.95 8.78
C ALA A 151 7.65 10.23 9.30
N ILE A 152 6.64 10.07 8.44
CA ILE A 152 5.23 10.05 8.80
C ILE A 152 4.67 8.71 8.35
N LEU A 153 4.28 7.87 9.31
CA LEU A 153 3.63 6.59 9.03
C LEU A 153 2.12 6.74 9.09
N CYS A 154 1.42 6.35 8.03
CA CYS A 154 -0.03 6.28 7.98
C CYS A 154 -0.52 4.90 8.47
N LEU A 155 -1.42 4.89 9.44
CA LEU A 155 -2.08 3.66 9.92
C LEU A 155 -3.61 3.85 9.94
N PRO A 156 -4.41 2.87 9.49
CA PRO A 156 -5.87 3.01 9.40
C PRO A 156 -6.59 2.59 10.70
N GLN A 157 -7.41 3.45 11.27
CA GLN A 157 -8.26 3.06 12.41
C GLN A 157 -9.55 2.39 11.94
N ALA A 158 -9.76 1.11 12.28
CA ALA A 158 -10.91 0.34 11.77
C ALA A 158 -12.28 1.00 12.03
N ASN A 159 -12.47 1.58 13.22
CA ASN A 159 -13.77 2.05 13.71
C ASN A 159 -13.84 3.57 13.94
N VAL A 160 -12.84 4.34 13.49
CA VAL A 160 -12.80 5.79 13.69
C VAL A 160 -12.67 6.48 12.35
N VAL A 161 -13.64 7.35 12.06
CA VAL A 161 -13.64 8.24 10.90
C VAL A 161 -13.22 9.63 11.37
N HIS A 162 -12.16 10.17 10.78
CA HIS A 162 -11.61 11.48 11.12
C HIS A 162 -12.10 12.58 10.19
N VAL A 163 -12.39 12.25 8.93
CA VAL A 163 -12.88 13.18 7.90
C VAL A 163 -14.23 12.68 7.42
N VAL A 164 -15.26 13.51 7.49
CA VAL A 164 -16.59 13.17 6.98
C VAL A 164 -16.69 13.59 5.52
N GLY A 165 -17.45 12.84 4.72
CA GLY A 165 -17.72 13.19 3.33
C GLY A 165 -18.23 14.64 3.15
N SER A 166 -17.65 15.33 2.16
CA SER A 166 -17.94 16.73 1.80
C SER A 166 -17.97 16.90 0.27
N PRO A 167 -18.37 18.07 -0.25
CA PRO A 167 -18.25 18.37 -1.68
C PRO A 167 -16.80 18.33 -2.20
N GLN A 168 -15.81 18.47 -1.32
CA GLN A 168 -14.38 18.44 -1.65
C GLN A 168 -13.76 17.05 -1.45
N PHE A 169 -14.39 16.20 -0.64
CA PHE A 169 -13.89 14.88 -0.29
C PHE A 169 -15.00 13.81 -0.25
N ASN A 170 -14.96 12.81 -1.12
CA ASN A 170 -15.77 11.59 -0.98
C ASN A 170 -15.05 10.54 -0.11
N GLU A 171 -15.75 9.82 0.76
CA GLU A 171 -15.17 8.72 1.57
C GLU A 171 -14.76 7.54 0.68
N ASP A 172 -13.63 6.89 1.00
CA ASP A 172 -13.09 5.77 0.21
C ASP A 172 -12.81 4.50 1.04
N GLY A 173 -13.13 4.52 2.34
CA GLY A 173 -12.98 3.38 3.25
C GLY A 173 -11.61 3.32 3.91
N LEU A 174 -10.64 4.13 3.46
CA LEU A 174 -9.27 4.15 3.96
C LEU A 174 -8.84 5.57 4.40
N THR A 175 -8.87 6.52 3.47
CA THR A 175 -8.24 7.85 3.63
C THR A 175 -8.84 8.59 4.81
N GLU A 176 -10.16 8.53 4.99
CA GLU A 176 -10.85 9.20 6.10
C GLU A 176 -10.55 8.62 7.49
N LYS A 177 -9.94 7.43 7.55
CA LYS A 177 -9.65 6.69 8.79
C LYS A 177 -8.17 6.73 9.17
N LEU A 178 -7.37 7.50 8.45
CA LEU A 178 -5.91 7.50 8.64
C LEU A 178 -5.49 8.29 9.86
N GLN A 179 -4.58 7.68 10.61
CA GLN A 179 -3.83 8.31 11.68
C GLN A 179 -2.37 8.49 11.25
N LEU A 180 -1.90 9.74 11.31
CA LEU A 180 -0.58 10.17 10.89
C LEU A 180 0.38 10.13 12.08
N CYS A 181 1.36 9.23 12.04
CA CYS A 181 2.32 9.03 13.11
C CYS A 181 3.68 9.63 12.71
N PRO A 182 3.97 10.90 13.01
CA PRO A 182 5.28 11.50 12.76
C PRO A 182 6.33 10.88 13.69
N MET A 183 7.55 10.68 13.20
CA MET A 183 8.67 10.07 13.91
C MET A 183 9.98 10.72 13.51
N SER A 184 10.86 10.95 14.48
CA SER A 184 12.18 11.57 14.30
C SER A 184 13.33 10.59 14.40
N ARG A 185 13.04 9.30 14.61
CA ARG A 185 14.04 8.23 14.71
C ARG A 185 13.61 7.03 13.88
N ILE A 186 14.55 6.45 13.14
CA ILE A 186 14.30 5.26 12.33
C ILE A 186 13.95 4.05 13.21
N GLU A 187 14.49 3.98 14.43
CA GLU A 187 14.21 2.89 15.36
C GLU A 187 12.73 2.86 15.78
N ASP A 188 12.15 4.04 16.02
CA ASP A 188 10.73 4.18 16.39
C ASP A 188 9.82 3.81 15.22
N LEU A 189 10.21 4.21 14.00
CA LEU A 189 9.51 3.84 12.77
C LEU A 189 9.54 2.33 12.57
N HIS A 190 10.73 1.74 12.62
CA HIS A 190 10.91 0.30 12.48
C HIS A 190 10.10 -0.47 13.53
N GLN A 191 10.17 -0.07 14.80
CA GLN A 191 9.44 -0.72 15.89
C GLN A 191 7.92 -0.61 15.71
N THR A 192 7.42 0.52 15.20
CA THR A 192 5.99 0.73 14.95
C THR A 192 5.49 -0.07 13.76
N VAL A 193 6.25 -0.10 12.66
CA VAL A 193 5.94 -0.96 11.49
C VAL A 193 5.97 -2.42 11.91
N ARG A 194 6.98 -2.87 12.67
CA ARG A 194 7.10 -4.24 13.17
C ARG A 194 5.88 -4.67 13.99
N ARG A 195 5.38 -3.80 14.87
CA ARG A 195 4.18 -4.09 15.70
C ARG A 195 2.89 -4.20 14.87
N ASN A 196 2.83 -3.46 13.75
CA ASN A 196 1.66 -3.41 12.88
C ASN A 196 1.88 -4.15 11.54
N VAL A 197 2.84 -5.08 11.47
CA VAL A 197 3.19 -5.78 10.22
C VAL A 197 1.99 -6.51 9.61
N HIS A 198 1.06 -6.98 10.45
CA HIS A 198 -0.16 -7.66 10.04
C HIS A 198 -1.04 -6.80 9.10
N VAL A 199 -1.07 -5.48 9.27
CA VAL A 199 -1.82 -4.55 8.40
C VAL A 199 -1.26 -4.55 6.98
N PHE A 200 0.06 -4.69 6.85
CA PHE A 200 0.74 -4.72 5.55
C PHE A 200 0.69 -6.10 4.88
N GLN A 201 0.40 -7.15 5.65
CA GLN A 201 0.28 -8.53 5.16
C GLN A 201 -1.17 -8.95 4.89
N GLU A 202 -2.15 -8.11 5.22
CA GLU A 202 -3.56 -8.35 4.88
C GLU A 202 -3.74 -8.39 3.35
N ASP A 203 -4.28 -9.50 2.85
CA ASP A 203 -4.53 -9.73 1.43
C ASP A 203 -5.95 -10.29 1.22
N PRO A 204 -6.84 -9.56 0.53
CA PRO A 204 -6.66 -8.20 0.00
C PRO A 204 -6.63 -7.15 1.12
N GLY A 205 -5.85 -6.06 0.95
CA GLY A 205 -5.69 -5.03 1.98
C GLY A 205 -5.08 -3.70 1.49
N PRO A 206 -4.91 -2.70 2.39
CA PRO A 206 -4.51 -1.33 2.02
C PRO A 206 -2.99 -1.10 2.02
N ALA A 207 -2.17 -2.15 2.14
CA ALA A 207 -0.73 -2.07 2.41
C ALA A 207 0.02 -1.06 1.52
N LEU A 208 -0.21 -1.13 0.21
CA LEU A 208 0.47 -0.27 -0.75
C LEU A 208 0.06 1.20 -0.66
N MET A 209 -1.22 1.48 -0.39
CA MET A 209 -1.69 2.85 -0.18
C MET A 209 -1.15 3.46 1.10
N LEU A 210 -1.08 2.66 2.18
CA LEU A 210 -0.45 3.10 3.42
C LEU A 210 1.02 3.49 3.22
N ILE A 211 1.79 2.66 2.51
CA ILE A 211 3.21 2.95 2.23
C ILE A 211 3.34 4.18 1.33
N LEU A 212 2.52 4.30 0.29
CA LEU A 212 2.55 5.43 -0.63
C LEU A 212 2.23 6.75 0.09
N TYR A 213 1.13 6.80 0.84
CA TYR A 213 0.75 7.99 1.59
C TYR A 213 1.79 8.34 2.65
N SER A 214 2.37 7.34 3.33
CA SER A 214 3.46 7.57 4.28
C SER A 214 4.66 8.24 3.61
N ALA A 215 5.09 7.72 2.45
CA ALA A 215 6.22 8.29 1.71
C ALA A 215 5.94 9.72 1.21
N ILE A 216 4.76 9.96 0.66
CA ILE A 216 4.35 11.30 0.17
C ILE A 216 4.33 12.31 1.33
N LEU A 217 3.69 11.99 2.45
CA LEU A 217 3.61 12.90 3.59
C LEU A 217 4.98 13.14 4.21
N THR A 218 5.83 12.12 4.22
CA THR A 218 7.20 12.24 4.73
C THR A 218 8.06 13.17 3.89
N ARG A 219 7.97 13.08 2.55
CA ARG A 219 8.65 14.00 1.63
C ARG A 219 8.03 15.40 1.67
N GLY A 220 6.71 15.47 1.84
CA GLY A 220 5.91 16.69 1.80
C GLY A 220 5.23 16.85 0.45
N ILE A 221 3.93 17.17 0.47
CA ILE A 221 3.08 17.24 -0.74
C ILE A 221 3.62 18.26 -1.75
N GLU A 222 4.07 19.42 -1.28
CA GLU A 222 4.66 20.46 -2.13
C GLU A 222 5.94 19.96 -2.83
N GLN A 223 6.85 19.34 -2.07
CA GLN A 223 8.10 18.79 -2.61
C GLN A 223 7.85 17.70 -3.64
N VAL A 224 6.91 16.78 -3.37
CA VAL A 224 6.56 15.75 -4.36
C VAL A 224 5.93 16.37 -5.61
N THR A 225 5.15 17.44 -5.46
CA THR A 225 4.57 18.17 -6.61
C THR A 225 5.67 18.84 -7.45
N GLU A 226 6.69 19.40 -6.80
CA GLU A 226 7.87 19.96 -7.47
C GLU A 226 8.68 18.86 -8.17
N ASP A 227 8.92 17.72 -7.50
CA ASP A 227 9.70 16.61 -8.03
C ASP A 227 8.99 15.95 -9.25
N LEU A 228 7.65 15.98 -9.32
CA LEU A 228 6.87 15.54 -10.49
C LEU A 228 6.92 16.51 -11.68
N GLY A 229 7.33 17.76 -11.44
CA GLY A 229 7.42 18.83 -12.42
C GLY A 229 6.09 19.54 -12.69
N LYS A 230 6.15 20.87 -12.93
CA LYS A 230 4.99 21.67 -13.35
C LYS A 230 4.63 21.34 -14.81
N PRO A 231 3.33 21.22 -15.18
CA PRO A 231 2.89 21.14 -16.58
C PRO A 231 3.29 22.40 -17.36
N THR A 232 4.47 22.37 -17.97
CA THR A 232 4.86 23.31 -19.01
C THR A 232 4.02 23.02 -20.25
N GLY A 233 3.10 23.92 -20.57
CA GLY A 233 2.32 23.90 -21.81
C GLY A 233 3.15 24.31 -23.01
N GLY A 234 4.24 23.60 -23.30
CA GLY A 234 5.14 23.86 -24.42
C GLY A 234 5.59 22.56 -25.07
N ASP A 235 5.56 22.54 -26.39
CA ASP A 235 5.90 21.42 -27.27
C ASP A 235 7.23 20.74 -26.90
N GLY A 236 7.21 19.40 -26.78
CA GLY A 236 8.42 18.58 -26.87
C GLY A 236 8.73 17.65 -25.69
N ILE A 237 8.43 16.36 -25.89
CA ILE A 237 9.17 15.18 -25.40
C ILE A 237 9.00 14.73 -23.93
N LEU A 238 8.67 15.59 -22.96
CA LEU A 238 8.41 15.13 -21.58
C LEU A 238 7.17 15.81 -20.99
N THR A 239 5.99 15.20 -21.16
CA THR A 239 4.79 15.63 -20.44
C THR A 239 4.98 15.30 -18.94
N PRO A 240 5.00 16.30 -18.04
CA PRO A 240 5.14 16.05 -16.62
C PRO A 240 3.92 15.30 -16.09
N VAL A 241 4.17 14.45 -15.10
CA VAL A 241 3.18 13.57 -14.51
C VAL A 241 2.27 14.42 -13.62
N LYS A 242 1.06 14.73 -14.09
CA LYS A 242 0.08 15.53 -13.32
C LYS A 242 -0.39 14.85 -12.02
N CYS A 243 -0.27 13.53 -11.94
CA CYS A 243 -0.65 12.71 -10.79
C CYS A 243 0.00 11.33 -10.86
N LEU A 244 0.23 10.68 -9.70
CA LEU A 244 0.92 9.40 -9.64
C LEU A 244 0.14 8.25 -10.32
N LEU A 245 -1.18 8.36 -10.41
CA LEU A 245 -2.06 7.45 -11.11
C LEU A 245 -2.79 8.17 -12.24
N ASN A 246 -2.50 7.79 -13.47
CA ASN A 246 -3.31 8.16 -14.62
C ASN A 246 -4.57 7.28 -14.67
N ILE A 247 -5.63 7.69 -13.97
CA ILE A 247 -6.94 7.02 -13.97
C ILE A 247 -7.82 7.64 -15.05
N ASN A 248 -7.42 7.50 -16.32
CA ASN A 248 -8.32 7.81 -17.43
C ASN A 248 -9.28 6.63 -17.63
N GLY A 249 -10.41 6.67 -16.93
CA GLY A 249 -11.52 5.72 -17.11
C GLY A 249 -12.02 5.14 -15.80
N SER A 250 -13.35 5.01 -15.69
CA SER A 250 -14.03 4.26 -14.65
C SER A 250 -13.46 2.83 -14.62
N ILE A 251 -12.86 2.45 -13.49
CA ILE A 251 -12.37 1.09 -13.28
C ILE A 251 -13.60 0.18 -13.12
N SER A 252 -14.14 -0.30 -14.25
CA SER A 252 -15.05 -1.42 -14.29
C SER A 252 -14.22 -2.68 -14.07
N PHE A 253 -14.28 -3.23 -12.87
CA PHE A 253 -13.71 -4.53 -12.53
C PHE A 253 -14.56 -5.64 -13.16
N SER A 254 -14.47 -5.79 -14.48
CA SER A 254 -14.92 -6.98 -15.20
C SER A 254 -13.69 -7.79 -15.62
N PRO A 255 -13.75 -9.14 -15.62
CA PRO A 255 -12.62 -9.98 -16.01
C PRO A 255 -12.46 -9.93 -17.53
N ILE A 256 -11.74 -8.93 -18.05
CA ILE A 256 -11.46 -8.83 -19.48
C ILE A 256 -10.13 -9.53 -19.78
N ARG A 257 -10.24 -10.62 -20.54
CA ARG A 257 -9.13 -11.35 -21.16
C ARG A 257 -8.29 -10.38 -22.01
N TYR A 258 -6.99 -10.29 -21.74
CA TYR A 258 -6.05 -9.59 -22.62
C TYR A 258 -5.81 -10.44 -23.88
N THR A 259 -6.38 -10.04 -25.02
CA THR A 259 -5.79 -10.35 -26.33
C THR A 259 -4.76 -9.27 -26.65
N TYR A 260 -3.49 -9.65 -26.63
CA TYR A 260 -2.38 -8.80 -27.05
C TYR A 260 -2.47 -8.57 -28.57
N ASN A 261 -2.62 -7.32 -28.99
CA ASN A 261 -2.28 -6.90 -30.35
C ASN A 261 -0.91 -6.19 -30.28
N ILE A 262 0.10 -6.85 -30.82
CA ILE A 262 1.48 -6.35 -30.91
C ILE A 262 1.60 -5.64 -32.24
N GLU A 263 1.26 -4.34 -32.27
CA GLU A 263 1.82 -3.35 -33.19
C GLU A 263 1.10 -2.02 -32.98
N GLY A 264 1.84 -0.97 -32.58
CA GLY A 264 1.34 0.41 -32.65
C GLY A 264 1.28 1.23 -31.37
N ASP A 265 2.00 0.91 -30.29
CA ASP A 265 1.95 1.75 -29.08
C ASP A 265 3.28 1.83 -28.30
N MET A 266 4.37 2.13 -29.03
CA MET A 266 5.71 2.38 -28.48
C MET A 266 5.87 3.79 -27.85
N ASN A 267 4.79 4.41 -27.36
CA ASN A 267 4.88 5.66 -26.58
C ASN A 267 4.21 5.54 -25.20
N LYS A 268 4.38 4.38 -24.55
CA LYS A 268 3.89 4.12 -23.20
C LYS A 268 4.89 4.58 -22.15
N ARG A 269 4.72 5.85 -21.81
CA ARG A 269 5.04 6.56 -20.56
C ARG A 269 5.48 5.65 -19.42
N ASN A 270 6.70 5.89 -18.95
CA ASN A 270 7.38 5.10 -17.95
C ASN A 270 6.82 5.39 -16.53
N PRO A 271 6.08 4.48 -15.89
CA PRO A 271 5.61 4.66 -14.51
C PRO A 271 6.77 4.71 -13.49
N PHE A 272 7.98 4.36 -13.92
CA PHE A 272 9.20 4.39 -13.12
C PHE A 272 9.64 5.81 -12.72
N ASN A 273 9.39 6.84 -13.54
CA ASN A 273 9.85 8.20 -13.20
C ASN A 273 9.13 8.77 -11.97
N ALA A 274 7.87 8.41 -11.75
CA ALA A 274 7.12 8.82 -10.56
C ALA A 274 7.58 8.09 -9.29
N LEU A 275 8.09 6.86 -9.41
CA LEU A 275 8.69 6.14 -8.29
C LEU A 275 10.11 6.59 -8.00
N ILE A 276 10.94 6.92 -9.00
CA ILE A 276 12.31 7.45 -8.77
C ILE A 276 12.29 8.76 -7.97
N VAL A 277 11.21 9.53 -8.09
CA VAL A 277 10.97 10.76 -7.34
C VAL A 277 10.66 10.51 -5.86
N ILE A 278 10.05 9.36 -5.51
CA ILE A 278 9.62 9.02 -4.15
C ILE A 278 10.55 7.98 -3.46
N PHE A 279 11.29 7.17 -4.23
CA PHE A 279 12.04 5.99 -3.75
C PHE A 279 13.53 6.01 -4.14
#